data_AF-A0A954JVB8-F1
#
_entry.id   AF-A0A954JVB8-F1
#
_cell.length_a   1.000
_cell.length_b   1.000
_cell.length_c   1.000
_cell.angle_alpha   90.00
_cell.angle_beta   90.00
_cell.angle_gamma   90.00
#
_symmetry.space_group_name_H-M   'P 1'
#
loop_
_entity.id
_entity.type
_entity.pdbx_description
1 polymer ?
#
loop_
_entity_poly.entity_id
_entity_poly.type
_entity_poly.pdbx_seq_one_letter_code
_entity_poly.pdbx_strand_id
1 'polypeptide(L)'
;MIRVALNHKSIYHYDRYVELAPQLVRLRPAPHCRTPIRSYSLRVTPVQHFVNWLQDPHSNHLARLVFPEKTNMLQVEVDLVAEMTVINPFDFFLEPQATNYPFEYDANLKKDLQPFLDTIEPGPEFAELIDSIDRSEIKTIDFLVGLNQRLQDMISYVIRMEHGVQTPEETLQLRSGSCRDSAWLLVQLFRHL
;
A
#
# COMPACT_ATOMS: atom_id res chain seq x y z
N MET A 1 -12.08 -20.94 -11.58
CA MET A 1 -12.38 -19.55 -11.19
C MET A 1 -13.03 -19.60 -9.82
N ILE A 2 -12.46 -18.90 -8.82
CA ILE A 2 -12.96 -18.90 -7.45
C ILE A 2 -13.71 -17.58 -7.22
N ARG A 3 -14.91 -17.65 -6.66
CA ARG A 3 -15.61 -16.45 -6.17
C ARG A 3 -15.32 -16.31 -4.68
N VAL A 4 -14.81 -15.14 -4.30
CA VAL A 4 -14.53 -14.81 -2.90
C VAL A 4 -15.45 -13.66 -2.50
N ALA A 5 -16.25 -13.90 -1.46
CA ALA A 5 -16.98 -12.85 -0.78
C ALA A 5 -16.12 -12.35 0.39
N LEU A 6 -15.91 -11.04 0.47
CA LEU A 6 -15.19 -10.39 1.56
C LEU A 6 -16.14 -9.44 2.28
N ASN A 7 -16.22 -9.57 3.60
CA ASN A 7 -16.87 -8.61 4.48
C ASN A 7 -15.79 -7.93 5.32
N HIS A 8 -15.74 -6.61 5.26
CA HIS A 8 -14.95 -5.78 6.15
C HIS A 8 -15.87 -4.95 7.03
N LYS A 9 -15.65 -4.97 8.34
CA LYS A 9 -16.43 -4.19 9.30
C LYS A 9 -15.52 -3.51 10.32
N SER A 10 -15.55 -2.18 10.34
CA SER A 10 -14.90 -1.35 11.35
C SER A 10 -15.95 -0.64 12.19
N ILE A 11 -15.87 -0.77 13.52
CA ILE A 11 -16.81 -0.15 14.46
C ILE A 11 -16.01 0.65 15.48
N TYR A 12 -16.36 1.93 15.61
CA TYR A 12 -15.84 2.84 16.61
C TYR A 12 -16.98 3.21 17.56
N HIS A 13 -16.75 3.00 18.85
CA HIS A 13 -17.65 3.45 19.92
C HIS A 13 -17.02 4.62 20.65
N TYR A 14 -17.82 5.66 20.89
CA TYR A 14 -17.43 6.83 21.66
C TYR A 14 -18.16 6.80 23.00
N ASP A 15 -17.48 7.23 24.05
CA ASP A 15 -18.01 7.34 25.42
C ASP A 15 -19.13 8.39 25.55
N ARG A 16 -19.23 9.30 24.57
CA ARG A 16 -20.25 10.35 24.47
C ARG A 16 -20.61 10.64 23.02
N TYR A 17 -21.68 11.42 22.83
CA TYR A 17 -22.03 11.96 21.51
C TYR A 17 -20.97 12.97 21.04
N VAL A 18 -20.30 12.65 19.93
CA VAL A 18 -19.27 13.47 19.30
C VAL A 18 -19.74 13.96 17.93
N GLU A 19 -19.20 15.10 17.51
CA GLU A 19 -19.31 15.55 16.13
C GLU A 19 -18.19 14.89 15.32
N LEU A 20 -18.55 14.22 14.23
CA LEU A 20 -17.57 13.60 13.35
C LEU A 20 -17.12 14.61 12.30
N ALA A 21 -15.82 14.92 12.31
CA ALA A 21 -15.19 15.60 11.17
C ALA A 21 -15.38 14.77 9.88
N PRO A 22 -15.24 15.37 8.69
CA PRO A 22 -15.33 14.65 7.43
C PRO A 22 -14.42 13.41 7.40
N GLN A 23 -14.98 12.26 7.07
CA GLN A 23 -14.25 10.98 7.02
C GLN A 23 -13.93 10.63 5.56
N LEU A 24 -12.78 10.00 5.36
CA LEU A 24 -12.37 9.45 4.06
C LEU A 24 -12.26 7.93 4.14
N VAL A 25 -13.06 7.22 3.33
CA VAL A 25 -13.04 5.76 3.25
C VAL A 25 -12.46 5.33 1.90
N ARG A 26 -11.34 4.60 1.93
CA ARG A 26 -10.60 4.08 0.76
C ARG A 26 -10.73 2.56 0.60
N LEU A 27 -11.90 2.03 0.94
CA LEU A 27 -12.17 0.58 0.97
C LEU A 27 -12.87 0.07 -0.29
N ARG A 28 -12.90 0.86 -1.36
CA ARG A 28 -13.36 0.43 -2.68
C ARG A 28 -12.15 0.09 -3.54
N PRO A 29 -12.11 -1.09 -4.17
CA PRO A 29 -11.02 -1.46 -5.07
C PRO A 29 -10.76 -0.40 -6.16
N ALA A 30 -9.50 -0.24 -6.53
CA ALA A 30 -9.09 0.67 -7.58
C ALA A 30 -9.75 0.27 -8.92
N PRO A 31 -10.17 1.22 -9.77
CA PRO A 31 -10.81 0.92 -11.05
C PRO A 31 -9.94 0.07 -11.98
N HIS A 32 -8.62 0.19 -11.86
CA HIS A 32 -7.63 -0.53 -12.68
C HIS A 32 -7.19 -1.87 -12.07
N CYS A 33 -7.85 -2.37 -11.02
CA CYS A 33 -7.50 -3.67 -10.45
C CYS A 33 -7.74 -4.80 -11.46
N ARG A 34 -6.80 -5.74 -11.57
CA ARG A 34 -6.91 -6.89 -12.50
C ARG A 34 -8.00 -7.88 -12.08
N THR A 35 -8.34 -7.92 -10.80
CA THR A 35 -9.36 -8.83 -10.23
C THR A 35 -10.76 -8.22 -10.42
N PRO A 36 -11.65 -8.84 -11.22
CA PRO A 36 -13.00 -8.30 -11.42
C PRO A 36 -13.81 -8.27 -10.12
N ILE A 37 -14.40 -7.12 -9.83
CA ILE A 37 -15.31 -6.91 -8.71
C ILE A 37 -16.75 -6.98 -9.21
N ARG A 38 -17.46 -8.06 -8.86
CA ARG A 38 -18.83 -8.32 -9.34
C ARG A 38 -19.89 -7.53 -8.59
N SER A 39 -19.68 -7.33 -7.29
CA SER A 39 -20.54 -6.50 -6.46
C SER A 39 -19.71 -5.80 -5.40
N TYR A 40 -20.15 -4.61 -5.02
CA TYR A 40 -19.59 -3.80 -3.96
C TYR A 40 -20.73 -3.09 -3.25
N SER A 41 -20.70 -3.06 -1.92
CA SER A 41 -21.59 -2.23 -1.11
C SER A 41 -20.80 -1.55 0.00
N LEU A 42 -21.20 -0.33 0.32
CA LEU A 42 -20.69 0.46 1.44
C LEU A 42 -21.89 0.82 2.32
N ARG A 43 -21.90 0.33 3.56
CA ARG A 43 -22.87 0.70 4.58
C ARG A 43 -22.17 1.48 5.67
N VAL A 44 -22.77 2.60 6.07
CA VAL A 44 -22.22 3.50 7.07
C VAL A 44 -23.27 3.78 8.13
N THR A 45 -22.87 3.77 9.40
CA THR A 45 -23.68 4.26 10.53
C THR A 45 -22.94 5.43 11.19
N PRO A 46 -23.59 6.57 11.49
CA PRO A 46 -25.03 6.86 11.38
C PRO A 46 -25.60 6.78 9.96
N VAL A 47 -26.86 6.34 9.85
CA VAL A 47 -27.55 6.20 8.54
C VAL A 47 -27.74 7.55 7.86
N GLN A 48 -27.99 8.61 8.65
CA GLN A 48 -28.08 9.98 8.16
C GLN A 48 -26.67 10.57 7.99
N HIS A 49 -26.18 10.58 6.75
CA HIS A 49 -24.92 11.16 6.35
C HIS A 49 -24.96 11.57 4.87
N PHE A 50 -24.02 12.41 4.47
CA PHE A 50 -23.75 12.70 3.07
C PHE A 50 -22.55 11.88 2.61
N VAL A 51 -22.62 11.32 1.40
CA VAL A 51 -21.49 10.63 0.74
C VAL A 51 -21.20 11.28 -0.59
N ASN A 52 -19.95 11.70 -0.79
CA ASN A 52 -19.44 12.15 -2.07
C ASN A 52 -18.31 11.22 -2.51
N TRP A 53 -18.46 10.63 -3.70
CA TRP A 53 -17.41 9.80 -4.29
C TRP A 53 -16.45 10.67 -5.08
N LEU A 54 -15.17 10.50 -4.81
CA LEU A 54 -14.06 11.23 -5.41
C LEU A 54 -13.03 10.24 -5.98
N GLN A 55 -12.14 10.76 -6.81
CA GLN A 55 -10.91 10.08 -7.21
C GLN A 55 -9.69 10.88 -6.76
N ASP A 56 -8.67 10.20 -6.25
CA ASP A 56 -7.38 10.83 -5.93
C ASP A 56 -6.48 10.88 -7.17
N PRO A 57 -5.30 11.53 -7.11
CA PRO A 57 -4.37 11.58 -8.24
C PRO A 57 -3.91 10.21 -8.76
N HIS A 58 -4.04 9.15 -7.97
CA HIS A 58 -3.73 7.78 -8.35
C HIS A 58 -4.96 7.01 -8.86
N SER A 59 -6.06 7.72 -9.11
CA SER A 59 -7.35 7.19 -9.56
C SER A 59 -8.00 6.20 -8.59
N ASN A 60 -7.63 6.20 -7.30
CA ASN A 60 -8.32 5.40 -6.30
C ASN A 60 -9.70 6.00 -6.02
N HIS A 61 -10.68 5.17 -5.70
CA HIS A 61 -11.99 5.64 -5.25
C HIS A 61 -11.96 6.02 -3.77
N LEU A 62 -12.49 7.21 -3.44
CA LEU A 62 -12.62 7.68 -2.06
C LEU A 62 -14.07 8.07 -1.79
N ALA A 63 -14.67 7.51 -0.75
CA ALA A 63 -15.92 8.01 -0.21
C ALA A 63 -15.62 9.07 0.85
N ARG A 64 -16.01 10.32 0.59
CA ARG A 64 -15.98 11.40 1.56
C ARG A 64 -17.33 11.48 2.27
N LEU A 65 -17.33 11.15 3.55
CA LEU A 65 -18.52 11.10 4.41
C LEU A 65 -18.59 12.34 5.29
N VAL A 66 -19.77 12.95 5.38
CA VAL A 66 -20.04 14.08 6.28
C VAL A 66 -21.29 13.78 7.09
N PHE A 67 -21.21 13.99 8.40
CA PHE A 67 -22.27 13.65 9.35
C PHE A 67 -22.86 14.94 9.93
N PRO A 68 -24.16 15.23 9.72
CA PRO A 68 -24.77 16.45 10.23
C PRO A 68 -25.11 16.39 11.72
N GLU A 69 -25.25 15.19 12.28
CA GLU A 69 -25.66 14.96 13.66
C GLU A 69 -24.54 14.35 14.49
N LYS A 70 -24.56 14.65 15.79
CA LYS A 70 -23.65 14.01 16.75
C LYS A 70 -23.99 12.53 16.87
N THR A 71 -22.97 11.70 17.06
CA THR A 71 -23.13 10.25 17.25
C THR A 71 -22.19 9.74 18.33
N ASN A 72 -22.56 8.63 18.96
CA ASN A 72 -21.69 7.86 19.85
C ASN A 72 -21.10 6.62 19.16
N MET A 73 -21.35 6.44 17.86
CA MET A 73 -20.83 5.32 17.09
C MET A 73 -20.59 5.69 15.63
N LEU A 74 -19.48 5.21 15.07
CA LEU A 74 -19.21 5.18 13.64
C LEU A 74 -18.99 3.73 13.21
N GLN A 75 -19.81 3.24 12.28
CA GLN A 75 -19.60 1.94 11.64
C GLN A 75 -19.36 2.15 10.15
N VAL A 76 -18.32 1.50 9.62
CA VAL A 76 -18.07 1.38 8.18
C VAL A 76 -18.02 -0.09 7.84
N GLU A 77 -18.90 -0.51 6.96
CA GLU A 77 -19.01 -1.91 6.53
C GLU A 77 -18.97 -1.98 5.00
N VAL A 78 -18.12 -2.86 4.49
CA VAL A 78 -17.96 -3.11 3.06
C VAL A 78 -18.17 -4.58 2.79
N ASP A 79 -19.08 -4.89 1.87
CA ASP A 79 -19.15 -6.21 1.25
C ASP A 79 -18.70 -6.11 -0.20
N LEU A 80 -17.86 -7.05 -0.63
CA LEU A 80 -17.52 -7.19 -2.04
C LEU A 80 -17.42 -8.65 -2.45
N VAL A 81 -17.74 -8.92 -3.71
CA VAL A 81 -17.55 -10.22 -4.35
C VAL A 81 -16.51 -10.07 -5.45
N ALA A 82 -15.36 -10.70 -5.26
CA ALA A 82 -14.26 -10.72 -6.20
C ALA A 82 -14.22 -12.06 -6.96
N GLU A 83 -13.96 -12.01 -8.26
CA GLU A 83 -13.66 -13.20 -9.06
C GLU A 83 -12.15 -13.40 -9.13
N MET A 84 -11.64 -14.31 -8.32
CA MET A 84 -10.23 -14.67 -8.36
C MET A 84 -10.00 -15.67 -9.50
N THR A 85 -9.38 -15.16 -10.55
CA THR A 85 -8.69 -15.94 -11.57
C THR A 85 -7.21 -16.00 -11.24
N VAL A 86 -6.54 -17.07 -11.64
CA VAL A 86 -5.08 -17.11 -11.55
C VAL A 86 -4.53 -16.01 -12.44
N ILE A 87 -3.76 -15.10 -11.85
CA ILE A 87 -3.05 -14.04 -12.56
C ILE A 87 -1.58 -14.40 -12.51
N ASN A 88 -0.93 -14.52 -13.66
CA ASN A 88 0.52 -14.63 -13.70
C ASN A 88 1.11 -13.26 -13.33
N PRO A 89 1.85 -13.13 -12.21
CA PRO A 89 2.42 -11.85 -11.80
C PRO A 89 3.56 -11.40 -12.73
N PHE A 90 4.12 -12.30 -13.55
CA PHE A 90 5.20 -12.03 -14.50
C PHE A 90 4.71 -11.94 -15.96
N ASP A 91 3.41 -11.78 -16.17
CA ASP A 91 2.82 -11.60 -17.51
C ASP A 91 2.92 -10.14 -17.97
N PHE A 92 4.16 -9.70 -18.21
CA PHE A 92 4.52 -8.39 -18.73
C PHE A 92 5.88 -8.46 -19.44
N PHE A 93 6.19 -7.44 -20.22
CA PHE A 93 7.52 -7.25 -20.81
C PHE A 93 8.23 -6.09 -20.12
N LEU A 94 9.53 -6.26 -19.89
CA LEU A 94 10.40 -5.14 -19.54
C LEU A 94 10.81 -4.41 -20.81
N GLU A 95 10.99 -3.09 -20.70
CA GLU A 95 11.68 -2.31 -21.73
C GLU A 95 13.10 -2.88 -21.93
N PRO A 96 13.64 -2.91 -23.16
CA PRO A 96 14.95 -3.50 -23.42
C PRO A 96 16.06 -2.99 -22.50
N GLN A 97 16.05 -1.68 -22.23
CA GLN A 97 17.01 -1.00 -21.35
C GLN A 97 16.91 -1.41 -19.87
N ALA A 98 15.77 -1.94 -19.42
CA ALA A 98 15.52 -2.35 -18.05
C ALA A 98 15.57 -3.89 -17.87
N THR A 99 16.02 -4.63 -18.89
CA THR A 99 16.11 -6.10 -18.82
C THR A 99 17.08 -6.56 -17.72
N ASN A 100 18.20 -5.86 -17.58
CA ASN A 100 19.21 -6.09 -16.55
C ASN A 100 19.33 -4.84 -15.66
N TYR A 101 19.54 -5.04 -14.37
CA TYR A 101 19.98 -4.01 -13.43
C TYR A 101 21.51 -3.97 -13.44
N PRO A 102 22.15 -2.79 -13.29
CA PRO A 102 21.54 -1.46 -13.16
C PRO A 102 21.11 -0.87 -14.52
N PHE A 103 20.10 0.00 -14.49
CA PHE A 103 19.63 0.78 -15.64
C PHE A 103 19.18 2.17 -15.22
N GLU A 104 19.02 3.07 -16.19
CA GLU A 104 18.49 4.41 -15.98
C GLU A 104 17.14 4.62 -16.68
N TYR A 105 16.27 5.42 -16.07
CA TYR A 105 15.05 5.88 -16.71
C TYR A 105 15.36 6.93 -17.78
N ASP A 106 14.60 6.92 -18.88
CA ASP A 106 14.59 8.06 -19.82
C ASP A 106 14.31 9.37 -19.07
N ALA A 107 14.91 10.48 -19.51
CA ALA A 107 14.84 11.74 -18.79
C ALA A 107 13.40 12.26 -18.58
N ASN A 108 12.51 12.08 -19.57
CA ASN A 108 11.12 12.50 -19.45
C ASN A 108 10.37 11.58 -18.48
N LEU A 109 10.58 10.27 -18.62
CA LEU A 109 9.97 9.30 -17.71
C LEU A 109 10.44 9.51 -16.27
N LYS A 110 11.74 9.78 -16.05
CA LYS A 110 12.31 10.07 -14.73
C LYS A 110 11.64 11.29 -14.09
N LYS A 111 11.38 12.33 -14.89
CA LYS A 111 10.68 13.53 -14.43
C LYS A 111 9.24 13.21 -13.99
N ASP A 112 8.52 12.41 -14.76
CA ASP A 112 7.16 11.99 -14.43
C ASP A 112 7.12 11.06 -13.22
N LEU A 113 8.17 10.27 -13.02
CA LEU A 113 8.34 9.36 -11.88
C LEU A 113 8.88 10.01 -10.62
N GLN A 114 9.26 11.30 -10.63
CA GLN A 114 9.90 11.97 -9.49
C GLN A 114 9.19 11.72 -8.13
N PRO A 115 7.84 11.76 -8.01
CA PRO A 115 7.15 11.50 -6.74
C PRO A 115 7.39 10.08 -6.17
N PHE A 116 7.82 9.14 -7.01
CA PHE A 116 8.12 7.76 -6.63
C PHE A 116 9.60 7.53 -6.34
N LEU A 117 10.47 8.51 -6.59
CA LEU A 117 11.93 8.42 -6.44
C LEU A 117 12.47 9.15 -5.20
N ASP A 118 11.62 9.88 -4.48
CA ASP A 118 12.05 10.63 -3.31
C ASP A 118 12.55 9.72 -2.18
N THR A 119 13.82 9.91 -1.82
CA THR A 119 14.49 9.18 -0.75
C THR A 119 14.34 9.88 0.60
N ILE A 120 14.49 9.11 1.67
CA ILE A 120 14.77 9.66 2.99
C ILE A 120 16.27 9.54 3.26
N GLU A 121 16.79 10.42 4.12
CA GLU A 121 18.15 10.31 4.62
C GLU A 121 18.34 8.98 5.38
N PRO A 122 19.34 8.15 5.00
CA PRO A 122 19.54 6.87 5.65
C PRO A 122 20.19 7.03 7.02
N GLY A 123 19.64 6.32 8.02
CA GLY A 123 20.34 6.08 9.28
C GLY A 123 21.46 5.05 9.14
N PRO A 124 22.22 4.76 10.22
CA PRO A 124 23.38 3.88 10.17
C PRO A 124 23.08 2.47 9.66
N GLU A 125 22.04 1.79 10.19
CA GLU A 125 21.72 0.43 9.76
C GLU A 125 21.16 0.40 8.34
N PHE A 126 20.38 1.42 7.97
CA PHE A 126 19.86 1.49 6.61
C PHE A 126 20.96 1.78 5.58
N ALA A 127 21.92 2.64 5.90
CA ALA A 127 23.09 2.89 5.06
C ALA A 127 23.93 1.62 4.88
N GLU A 128 24.19 0.87 5.96
CA GLU A 128 24.90 -0.41 5.91
C GLU A 128 24.17 -1.42 5.01
N LEU A 129 22.84 -1.49 5.11
CA LEU A 129 22.04 -2.33 4.21
C LEU A 129 22.20 -1.91 2.75
N ILE A 130 22.07 -0.61 2.44
CA ILE A 130 22.21 -0.08 1.07
C ILE A 130 23.60 -0.42 0.48
N ASP A 131 24.65 -0.23 1.28
CA ASP A 131 26.03 -0.49 0.86
C ASP A 131 26.32 -1.98 0.69
N SER A 132 25.60 -2.84 1.41
CA SER A 132 25.72 -4.29 1.30
C SER A 132 25.00 -4.92 0.09
N ILE A 133 24.35 -4.12 -0.76
CA ILE A 133 23.67 -4.62 -1.96
C ILE A 133 24.68 -4.74 -3.10
N ASP A 134 24.84 -5.95 -3.65
CA ASP A 134 25.62 -6.15 -4.88
C ASP A 134 24.88 -5.53 -6.06
N ARG A 135 25.56 -4.62 -6.76
CA ARG A 135 25.04 -3.91 -7.94
C ARG A 135 25.62 -4.42 -9.25
N SER A 136 26.23 -5.61 -9.23
CA SER A 136 26.68 -6.31 -10.43
C SER A 136 25.51 -6.62 -11.37
N GLU A 137 25.82 -6.74 -12.67
CA GLU A 137 24.78 -6.93 -13.68
C GLU A 137 24.02 -8.25 -13.46
N ILE A 138 22.70 -8.14 -13.32
CA ILE A 138 21.79 -9.28 -13.19
C ILE A 138 20.43 -8.93 -13.80
N LYS A 139 19.64 -9.93 -14.19
CA LYS A 139 18.28 -9.69 -14.67
C LYS A 139 17.48 -8.94 -13.61
N THR A 140 16.78 -7.87 -14.04
CA THR A 140 16.06 -6.97 -13.11
C THR A 140 15.04 -7.71 -12.26
N ILE A 141 14.33 -8.71 -12.81
CA ILE A 141 13.37 -9.49 -12.03
C ILE A 141 14.05 -10.30 -10.94
N ASP A 142 15.19 -10.93 -11.24
CA ASP A 142 15.96 -11.71 -10.27
C ASP A 142 16.51 -10.80 -9.16
N PHE A 143 16.92 -9.57 -9.51
CA PHE A 143 17.32 -8.54 -8.54
C PHE A 143 16.20 -8.18 -7.57
N LEU A 144 15.02 -7.83 -8.10
CA LEU A 144 13.85 -7.44 -7.30
C LEU A 144 13.38 -8.57 -6.37
N VAL A 145 13.31 -9.80 -6.90
CA VAL A 145 12.92 -10.99 -6.13
C VAL A 145 13.96 -11.29 -5.05
N GLY A 146 15.26 -11.22 -5.38
CA GLY A 146 16.34 -11.46 -4.43
C GLY A 146 16.33 -10.48 -3.26
N LEU A 147 16.11 -9.19 -3.52
CA LEU A 147 16.01 -8.18 -2.47
C LEU A 147 14.76 -8.36 -1.61
N ASN A 148 13.61 -8.68 -2.22
CA ASN A 148 12.40 -8.97 -1.47
C ASN A 148 12.58 -10.20 -0.55
N GLN A 149 13.21 -11.27 -1.04
CA GLN A 149 13.49 -12.47 -0.25
C GLN A 149 14.44 -12.16 0.91
N ARG A 150 15.52 -11.42 0.62
CA ARG A 150 16.50 -11.00 1.64
C ARG A 150 15.83 -10.22 2.78
N LEU A 151 14.97 -9.25 2.46
CA LEU A 151 14.25 -8.51 3.51
C LEU A 151 13.25 -9.38 4.27
N GLN A 152 12.58 -10.31 3.59
CA GLN A 152 11.67 -11.26 4.25
C GLN A 152 12.42 -12.15 5.26
N ASP A 153 13.65 -12.55 4.95
CA ASP A 153 14.48 -13.36 5.85
C ASP A 153 15.06 -12.53 7.02
N MET A 154 15.26 -11.21 6.82
CA MET A 154 15.78 -10.30 7.84
C MET A 154 14.72 -9.81 8.84
N ILE A 155 13.47 -9.63 8.40
CA ILE A 155 12.43 -8.91 9.16
C ILE A 155 11.29 -9.85 9.56
N SER A 156 11.12 -10.04 10.87
CA SER A 156 10.03 -10.84 11.42
C SER A 156 8.67 -10.14 11.31
N TYR A 157 7.65 -10.86 10.88
CA TYR A 157 6.30 -10.29 10.77
C TYR A 157 5.62 -10.17 12.15
N VAL A 158 5.10 -8.99 12.45
CA VAL A 158 4.29 -8.72 13.65
C VAL A 158 3.02 -7.92 13.32
N ILE A 159 1.95 -8.19 14.05
CA ILE A 159 0.71 -7.40 13.95
C ILE A 159 0.85 -6.16 14.82
N ARG A 160 0.60 -5.00 14.23
CA ARG A 160 0.68 -3.69 14.89
C ARG A 160 -0.64 -2.95 14.78
N MET A 161 -1.08 -2.40 15.90
CA MET A 161 -2.32 -1.61 15.98
C MET A 161 -2.04 -0.10 15.97
N GLU A 162 -0.77 0.30 16.14
CA GLU A 162 -0.38 1.70 16.15
C GLU A 162 -0.61 2.36 14.78
N HIS A 163 -0.84 3.67 14.79
CA HIS A 163 -0.87 4.45 13.55
C HIS A 163 0.55 4.65 13.00
N GLY A 164 0.65 4.91 11.70
CA GLY A 164 1.93 5.21 11.03
C GLY A 164 2.66 3.98 10.50
N VAL A 165 3.86 4.21 10.00
CA VAL A 165 4.76 3.19 9.44
C VAL A 165 6.12 3.39 10.12
N GLN A 166 6.78 2.31 10.52
CA GLN A 166 8.17 2.37 11.00
C GLN A 166 9.06 2.95 9.90
N THR A 167 10.04 3.75 10.29
CA THR A 167 11.12 4.13 9.37
C THR A 167 11.95 2.90 8.99
N PRO A 168 12.68 2.93 7.85
CA PRO A 168 13.65 1.90 7.52
C PRO A 168 14.63 1.59 8.65
N GLU A 169 15.16 2.63 9.30
CA GLU A 169 16.07 2.51 10.44
C GLU A 169 15.41 1.78 11.62
N GLU A 170 14.20 2.20 12.02
CA GLU A 170 13.45 1.53 13.10
C GLU A 170 13.14 0.07 12.76
N THR A 171 12.77 -0.23 11.52
CA THR A 171 12.44 -1.59 11.06
C THR A 171 13.66 -2.51 11.16
N LEU A 172 14.84 -2.00 10.79
CA LEU A 172 16.11 -2.74 10.85
C LEU A 172 16.56 -2.95 12.30
N GLN A 173 16.51 -1.92 13.13
CA GLN A 173 16.86 -2.02 14.56
C GLN A 173 15.96 -3.01 15.30
N LEU A 174 14.65 -2.98 15.03
CA LEU A 174 13.68 -3.89 15.65
C LEU A 174 13.70 -5.29 15.04
N ARG A 175 14.25 -5.45 13.84
CA ARG A 175 14.21 -6.67 13.02
C ARG A 175 12.81 -7.26 12.89
N SER A 176 11.79 -6.42 12.99
CA SER A 176 10.39 -6.82 12.97
C SER A 176 9.48 -5.67 12.58
N GLY A 177 8.39 -6.00 11.88
CA GLY A 177 7.43 -5.02 11.41
C GLY A 177 6.15 -5.68 10.88
N SER A 178 5.13 -4.86 10.68
CA SER A 178 3.91 -5.26 9.96
C SER A 178 4.12 -5.16 8.45
N CYS A 179 3.15 -5.61 7.65
CA CYS A 179 3.27 -5.61 6.19
C CYS A 179 3.59 -4.23 5.60
N ARG A 180 3.06 -3.15 6.18
CA ARG A 180 3.35 -1.77 5.76
C ARG A 180 4.78 -1.34 6.08
N ASP A 181 5.37 -1.86 7.16
CA ASP A 181 6.71 -1.50 7.61
C ASP A 181 7.76 -2.15 6.69
N SER A 182 7.64 -3.46 6.46
CA SER A 182 8.50 -4.19 5.52
C SER A 182 8.37 -3.65 4.10
N ALA A 183 7.15 -3.32 3.65
CA ALA A 183 6.94 -2.72 2.34
C ALA A 183 7.61 -1.34 2.21
N TRP A 184 7.56 -0.52 3.26
CA TRP A 184 8.18 0.80 3.24
C TRP A 184 9.71 0.72 3.25
N LEU A 185 10.29 -0.19 4.04
CA LEU A 185 11.72 -0.49 3.98
C LEU A 185 12.15 -0.89 2.57
N LEU A 186 11.41 -1.81 1.92
CA LEU A 186 11.72 -2.26 0.56
C LEU A 186 11.61 -1.13 -0.47
N VAL A 187 10.57 -0.30 -0.39
CA VAL A 187 10.39 0.87 -1.27
C VAL A 187 11.57 1.83 -1.14
N GLN A 188 11.96 2.18 0.09
CA GLN A 188 13.08 3.10 0.30
C GLN A 188 14.40 2.48 -0.13
N LEU A 189 14.60 1.18 0.07
CA LEU A 189 15.78 0.49 -0.42
C LEU A 189 15.89 0.61 -1.93
N PHE A 190 14.83 0.31 -2.69
CA PHE A 190 14.84 0.46 -4.14
C PHE A 190 15.06 1.89 -4.63
N ARG A 191 14.66 2.91 -3.88
CA ARG A 191 14.88 4.32 -4.26
C ARG A 191 16.33 4.79 -4.10
N HIS A 192 17.12 4.09 -3.29
CA HIS A 192 18.56 4.37 -3.08
C HIS A 192 19.48 3.54 -4.00
N LEU A 193 18.91 2.61 -4.77
CA LEU A 193 19.63 1.70 -5.67
C LEU A 193 19.55 2.17 -7.13
#